data_AF-A0AAW1QE51-F1
#
_entry.id   AF-A0AAW1QE51-F1
#
_cell.length_a   1.000
_cell.length_b   1.000
_cell.length_c   1.000
_cell.angle_alpha   90.00
_cell.angle_beta   90.00
_cell.angle_gamma   90.00
#
_symmetry.space_group_name_H-M   'P 1'
#
loop_
_entity.id
_entity.type
_entity.pdbx_description
1 polymer ?
#
loop_
_entity_poly.entity_id
_entity_poly.type
_entity_poly.pdbx_seq_one_letter_code
_entity_poly.pdbx_strand_id
1 'polypeptide(L)'
;MLSSVSSISHAQLTTPRVALARPQRAAVRVHAAAKINDKIKLDEPKVVDTVQAKDISKQGVFCRCWKSDTFPLCNGAHVKHNKEVGDNVGPLIIKE
;
A
#
# COMPACT_ATOMS: atom_id res chain seq x y z
N MET A 1 -62.45 -32.10 53.53
CA MET A 1 -62.24 -32.71 52.20
C MET A 1 -61.54 -31.67 51.34
N LEU A 2 -60.51 -32.12 50.64
CA LEU A 2 -59.46 -31.35 49.98
C LEU A 2 -59.99 -30.47 48.84
N SER A 3 -59.28 -29.38 48.53
CA SER A 3 -59.00 -28.78 47.18
C SER A 3 -58.49 -27.34 47.38
N SER A 4 -57.21 -27.10 47.63
CA SER A 4 -56.13 -26.91 46.63
C SER A 4 -56.47 -25.93 45.51
N VAL A 5 -56.03 -24.69 45.65
CA VAL A 5 -55.79 -23.77 44.52
C VAL A 5 -54.43 -23.10 44.74
N SER A 6 -53.46 -23.51 43.93
CA SER A 6 -52.08 -23.02 43.95
C SER A 6 -52.01 -21.63 43.31
N SER A 7 -51.55 -20.63 44.06
CA SER A 7 -51.21 -19.31 43.53
C SER A 7 -49.93 -19.38 42.68
N ILE A 8 -50.09 -19.24 41.36
CA ILE A 8 -48.97 -19.16 40.43
C ILE A 8 -48.46 -17.72 40.42
N SER A 9 -47.29 -17.52 41.01
CA SER A 9 -46.54 -16.26 40.95
C SER A 9 -45.96 -16.09 39.54
N HIS A 10 -46.44 -15.09 38.80
CA HIS A 10 -45.90 -14.76 37.48
C HIS A 10 -44.65 -13.90 37.65
N ALA A 11 -43.47 -14.50 37.59
CA ALA A 11 -42.22 -13.76 37.45
C ALA A 11 -42.15 -13.18 36.02
N GLN A 12 -42.22 -11.85 35.90
CA GLN A 12 -42.00 -11.15 34.64
C GLN A 12 -40.50 -11.22 34.28
N LEU A 13 -40.19 -11.97 33.22
CA LEU A 13 -38.88 -11.99 32.60
C LEU A 13 -38.67 -10.67 31.83
N THR A 14 -37.99 -9.71 32.45
CA THR A 14 -37.45 -8.56 31.73
C THR A 14 -36.13 -8.99 31.09
N THR A 15 -36.16 -9.30 29.80
CA THR A 15 -34.94 -9.54 29.03
C THR A 15 -34.16 -8.24 28.88
N PRO A 16 -32.86 -8.19 29.23
CA PRO A 16 -32.05 -7.02 28.96
C PRO A 16 -31.86 -6.90 27.45
N ARG A 17 -32.31 -5.78 26.87
CA ARG A 17 -32.05 -5.44 25.47
C ARG A 17 -30.56 -5.11 25.34
N VAL A 18 -29.76 -6.08 24.93
CA VAL A 18 -28.35 -5.85 24.56
C VAL A 18 -28.35 -4.91 23.36
N ALA A 19 -27.94 -3.67 23.55
CA ALA A 19 -27.70 -2.73 22.47
C ALA A 19 -26.50 -3.24 21.65
N LEU A 20 -26.76 -3.83 20.49
CA LEU A 20 -25.73 -4.19 19.54
C LEU A 20 -25.03 -2.89 19.09
N ALA A 21 -23.80 -2.68 19.58
CA ALA A 21 -22.98 -1.56 19.16
C ALA A 21 -22.77 -1.65 17.65
N ARG A 22 -23.19 -0.60 16.93
CA ARG A 22 -22.96 -0.46 15.49
C ARG A 22 -21.45 -0.47 15.25
N PRO A 23 -20.88 -1.37 14.42
CA PRO A 23 -19.46 -1.37 14.17
C PRO A 23 -19.10 -0.01 13.56
N GLN A 24 -18.33 0.77 14.30
CA GLN A 24 -17.78 2.02 13.79
C GLN A 24 -16.80 1.61 12.70
N ARG A 25 -17.14 1.92 11.43
CA ARG A 25 -16.22 1.71 10.31
C ARG A 25 -14.93 2.46 10.64
N ALA A 26 -13.85 1.71 10.86
CA ALA A 26 -12.53 2.29 11.09
C ALA A 26 -12.20 3.21 9.91
N ALA A 27 -11.90 4.48 10.20
CA ALA A 27 -11.47 5.42 9.19
C ALA A 27 -10.11 4.95 8.63
N VAL A 28 -10.10 4.52 7.38
CA VAL A 28 -8.86 4.18 6.67
C VAL A 28 -8.16 5.49 6.33
N ARG A 29 -7.00 5.75 6.92
CA ARG A 29 -6.16 6.90 6.54
C ARG A 29 -5.53 6.59 5.19
N VAL A 30 -6.03 7.23 4.14
CA VAL A 30 -5.38 7.23 2.83
C VAL A 30 -4.22 8.22 2.91
N HIS A 31 -3.00 7.71 3.03
CA HIS A 31 -1.83 8.54 2.80
C HIS A 31 -1.81 8.91 1.32
N ALA A 32 -1.82 10.21 1.01
CA ALA A 32 -1.62 10.68 -0.35
C ALA A 32 -0.32 10.06 -0.87
N ALA A 33 -0.38 9.34 -1.99
CA ALA A 33 0.78 8.65 -2.55
C ALA A 33 1.90 9.67 -2.80
N ALA A 34 3.03 9.49 -2.14
CA ALA A 34 4.19 10.36 -2.32
C ALA A 34 4.68 10.27 -3.77
N LYS A 35 5.19 11.40 -4.31
CA LYS A 35 5.85 11.40 -5.62
C LYS A 35 7.03 10.42 -5.61
N ILE A 36 7.12 9.57 -6.63
CA ILE A 36 8.26 8.65 -6.82
C ILE A 36 9.50 9.44 -7.31
N ASN A 37 9.28 10.34 -8.26
CA ASN A 37 10.29 11.21 -8.85
C ASN A 37 10.29 12.60 -8.18
N ASP A 38 11.40 12.95 -7.53
CA ASP A 38 11.61 14.19 -6.80
C ASP A 38 12.69 15.10 -7.42
N LYS A 39 13.42 14.65 -8.46
CA LYS A 39 14.56 15.41 -9.01
C LYS A 39 14.79 15.32 -10.53
N ILE A 40 14.15 14.39 -11.25
CA ILE A 40 14.46 14.14 -12.67
C ILE A 40 13.42 14.84 -13.56
N LYS A 41 13.84 15.75 -14.44
CA LYS A 41 13.00 16.36 -15.50
C LYS A 41 11.60 16.79 -14.99
N LEU A 42 11.55 17.53 -13.87
CA LEU A 42 10.29 17.85 -13.16
C LEU A 42 9.35 18.79 -13.91
N ASP A 43 9.87 19.47 -14.93
CA ASP A 43 9.15 20.29 -15.89
C ASP A 43 8.40 19.46 -16.94
N GLU A 44 8.81 18.21 -17.16
CA GLU A 44 8.11 17.29 -18.05
C GLU A 44 6.87 16.70 -17.35
N PRO A 45 5.65 16.85 -17.92
CA PRO A 45 4.44 16.29 -17.31
C PRO A 45 4.45 14.76 -17.29
N LYS A 46 5.25 14.15 -18.18
CA LYS A 46 5.46 12.70 -18.26
C LYS A 46 6.85 12.42 -18.84
N VAL A 47 7.76 11.95 -18.00
CA VAL A 47 9.11 11.59 -18.39
C VAL A 47 9.12 10.21 -19.07
N VAL A 48 9.63 10.17 -20.30
CA VAL A 48 9.80 8.94 -21.10
C VAL A 48 11.18 8.96 -21.75
N ASP A 49 11.93 7.86 -21.61
CA ASP A 49 13.22 7.68 -22.28
C ASP A 49 13.14 6.52 -23.28
N THR A 50 13.65 6.75 -24.49
CA THR A 50 13.67 5.74 -25.57
C THR A 50 15.11 5.31 -25.83
N VAL A 51 15.33 4.01 -25.85
CA VAL A 51 16.63 3.40 -26.17
C VAL A 51 16.42 2.42 -27.31
N GLN A 52 17.20 2.52 -28.38
CA GLN A 52 17.12 1.57 -29.48
C GLN A 52 17.85 0.29 -29.07
N ALA A 53 17.25 -0.87 -29.36
CA ALA A 53 17.84 -2.16 -29.00
C ALA A 53 19.26 -2.33 -29.58
N LYS A 54 19.50 -1.85 -30.80
CA LYS A 54 20.82 -1.89 -31.46
C LYS A 54 21.92 -1.09 -30.77
N ASP A 55 21.57 -0.14 -29.91
CA ASP A 55 22.52 0.69 -29.17
C ASP A 55 22.91 0.04 -27.83
N ILE A 56 22.26 -1.07 -27.46
CA ILE A 56 22.56 -1.86 -26.27
C ILE A 56 23.65 -2.86 -26.64
N SER A 57 24.90 -2.61 -26.22
CA SER A 57 26.04 -3.41 -26.65
C SER A 57 26.04 -4.86 -26.16
N LYS A 58 26.08 -5.08 -24.84
CA LYS A 58 26.08 -6.43 -24.24
C LYS A 58 25.01 -6.56 -23.15
N GLN A 59 24.81 -5.48 -22.42
CA GLN A 59 23.84 -5.40 -21.34
C GLN A 59 23.48 -3.93 -21.10
N GLY A 60 22.20 -3.61 -21.17
CA GLY A 60 21.64 -2.34 -20.72
C GLY A 60 21.11 -2.48 -19.30
N VAL A 61 21.43 -1.53 -18.42
CA VAL A 61 20.91 -1.52 -17.04
C VAL A 61 20.22 -0.18 -16.79
N PHE A 62 18.89 -0.21 -16.75
CA PHE A 62 18.04 0.98 -16.70
C PHE A 62 17.42 1.18 -15.32
N CYS A 63 17.37 2.44 -14.90
CA CYS A 63 16.84 2.85 -13.61
C CYS A 63 15.32 2.72 -13.57
N ARG A 64 14.79 2.20 -12.46
CA ARG A 64 13.34 2.23 -12.14
C ARG A 64 13.03 2.93 -10.82
N CYS A 65 14.06 3.33 -10.06
CA CYS A 65 13.90 3.94 -8.75
C CYS A 65 13.82 5.46 -8.77
N TRP A 66 14.06 6.12 -9.91
CA TRP A 66 14.11 7.59 -10.04
C TRP A 66 15.17 8.29 -9.14
N LYS A 67 16.11 7.53 -8.56
CA LYS A 67 17.19 8.08 -7.73
C LYS A 67 18.55 8.16 -8.44
N SER A 68 18.68 7.59 -9.64
CA SER A 68 19.93 7.61 -10.41
C SER A 68 20.27 9.02 -10.90
N ASP A 69 21.54 9.42 -10.76
CA ASP A 69 22.03 10.69 -11.30
C ASP A 69 22.44 10.55 -12.78
N THR A 70 22.51 9.32 -13.30
CA THR A 70 22.75 9.02 -14.71
C THR A 70 21.48 8.51 -15.41
N PHE A 71 20.31 8.88 -14.88
CA PHE A 71 19.01 8.49 -15.46
C PHE A 71 18.97 8.81 -16.96
N PRO A 72 18.53 7.88 -17.84
CA PRO A 72 17.75 6.66 -17.56
C PRO A 72 18.56 5.42 -17.13
N LEU A 73 19.89 5.51 -17.08
CA LEU A 73 20.75 4.39 -16.67
C LEU A 73 20.72 4.19 -15.15
N CYS A 74 20.93 2.96 -14.70
CA CYS A 74 21.10 2.65 -13.29
C CYS A 74 22.55 2.85 -12.85
N ASN A 75 22.77 3.70 -11.84
CA ASN A 75 24.06 3.89 -11.17
C ASN A 75 24.18 3.18 -9.81
N GLY A 76 23.18 2.38 -9.41
CA GLY A 76 23.15 1.70 -8.11
C GLY A 76 22.45 2.48 -6.98
N ALA A 77 21.96 3.70 -7.22
CA ALA A 77 21.28 4.52 -6.19
C ALA A 77 20.06 3.84 -5.53
N HIS A 78 19.45 2.84 -6.18
CA HIS A 78 18.37 2.04 -5.58
C HIS A 78 18.80 1.32 -4.29
N VAL A 79 20.07 0.95 -4.14
CA VAL A 79 20.56 0.29 -2.91
C VAL A 79 20.44 1.20 -1.70
N LYS A 80 20.87 2.47 -1.85
CA LYS A 80 20.76 3.48 -0.79
C LYS A 80 19.28 3.75 -0.46
N HIS A 81 18.45 3.97 -1.48
CA HIS A 81 17.01 4.17 -1.33
C HIS A 81 16.34 3.01 -0.56
N ASN A 82 16.56 1.77 -0.99
CA ASN A 82 16.02 0.58 -0.33
C ASN A 82 16.42 0.50 1.14
N LYS A 83 17.69 0.81 1.46
CA LYS A 83 18.17 0.80 2.85
C LYS A 83 17.51 1.88 3.70
N GLU A 84 17.29 3.07 3.16
CA GLU A 84 16.77 4.22 3.91
C GLU A 84 15.26 4.12 4.16
N VAL A 85 14.49 3.62 3.19
CA VAL A 85 13.02 3.59 3.27
C VAL A 85 12.44 2.18 3.46
N GLY A 86 13.28 1.14 3.47
CA GLY A 86 12.83 -0.25 3.54
C GLY A 86 12.15 -0.76 2.26
N ASP A 87 12.48 -0.16 1.11
CA ASP A 87 11.97 -0.53 -0.20
C ASP A 87 12.78 -1.68 -0.83
N ASN A 88 12.32 -2.23 -1.95
CA ASN A 88 12.93 -3.38 -2.63
C ASN A 88 13.06 -3.21 -4.16
N VAL A 89 13.11 -1.98 -4.64
CA VAL A 89 13.22 -1.70 -6.08
C VAL A 89 14.61 -2.06 -6.63
N GLY A 90 14.66 -2.38 -7.92
CA GLY A 90 15.88 -2.69 -8.66
C GLY A 90 15.81 -2.28 -10.13
N PRO A 91 16.93 -2.32 -10.85
CA PRO A 91 16.96 -1.91 -12.25
C PRO A 91 16.19 -2.87 -13.17
N LEU A 92 15.95 -2.42 -14.40
CA LEU A 92 15.63 -3.29 -15.53
C LEU A 92 16.94 -3.64 -16.24
N ILE A 93 17.22 -4.93 -16.42
CA ILE A 93 18.39 -5.41 -17.15
C ILE A 93 17.91 -5.96 -18.49
N ILE A 94 18.44 -5.43 -19.59
CA ILE A 94 18.23 -5.93 -20.95
C ILE A 94 19.54 -6.56 -21.42
N LYS A 95 19.50 -7.80 -21.89
CA LYS A 95 20.62 -8.53 -22.48
C LYS A 95 20.25 -8.88 -23.91
N GLU A 96 21.23 -8.85 -24.81
CA GLU A 96 21.10 -9.48 -26.13
C GLU A 96 21.02 -11.00 -26.00
#